data_AF-A0A9E2TXF5-F1
#
_entry.id   AF-A0A9E2TXF5-F1
#
_cell.length_a   1.000
_cell.length_b   1.000
_cell.length_c   1.000
_cell.angle_alpha   90.00
_cell.angle_beta   90.00
_cell.angle_gamma   90.00
#
_symmetry.space_group_name_H-M   'P 1'
#
loop_
_entity.id
_entity.type
_entity.pdbx_description
1 polymer ?
#
loop_
_entity_poly.entity_id
_entity_poly.type
_entity_poly.pdbx_seq_one_letter_code
_entity_poly.pdbx_strand_id
1 'polypeptide(L)' 'MNSKDNNRRTFLKKSAVGSALLMAGGVLPAFSAKSYSRIIGANETLNVSVMGVNSRGKSLAQNFARQDNFEVIHICDVDS' A
#
# COMPACT_ATOMS: atom_id res chain seq x y z
N MET A 1 -35.68 -30.73 9.59
CA MET A 1 -34.76 -29.96 8.72
C MET A 1 -33.66 -29.37 9.58
N ASN A 2 -32.41 -29.83 9.44
CA ASN A 2 -31.32 -29.44 10.35
C ASN A 2 -30.74 -28.08 9.91
N SER A 3 -30.81 -27.10 10.81
CA SER A 3 -30.44 -25.71 10.55
C SER A 3 -28.94 -25.63 10.21
N LYS A 4 -28.62 -25.19 9.00
CA LYS A 4 -27.24 -24.84 8.60
C LYS A 4 -26.88 -23.51 9.26
N ASP A 5 -26.71 -23.54 10.57
CA ASP A 5 -26.33 -22.35 11.31
C ASP A 5 -24.90 -21.99 10.93
N ASN A 6 -24.71 -20.72 10.56
CA ASN A 6 -23.43 -20.10 10.26
C ASN A 6 -22.55 -20.09 11.52
N ASN A 7 -22.04 -21.26 11.90
CA ASN A 7 -21.18 -21.43 13.05
C ASN A 7 -19.81 -20.80 12.75
N ARG A 8 -19.24 -20.10 13.73
CA ARG A 8 -17.91 -19.46 13.65
C ARG A 8 -16.84 -20.38 13.09
N ARG A 9 -16.91 -21.69 13.42
CA ARG A 9 -15.97 -22.70 12.92
C ARG A 9 -16.10 -22.94 11.42
N THR A 10 -17.32 -22.89 10.88
CA THR A 10 -17.58 -22.99 9.43
C THR A 10 -17.15 -21.71 8.72
N PHE A 11 -17.35 -20.55 9.33
CA PHE A 11 -16.85 -19.27 8.82
C PHE A 11 -15.31 -19.27 8.76
N LEU A 12 -14.63 -19.57 9.87
CA LEU A 12 -13.16 -19.63 9.92
C LEU A 12 -12.58 -20.64 8.94
N LYS A 13 -13.21 -21.81 8.77
CA LYS A 13 -12.79 -22.78 7.75
C LYS A 13 -12.96 -22.23 6.33
N LYS A 14 -14.07 -21.57 6.02
CA LYS A 14 -14.30 -20.95 4.70
C LYS A 14 -13.33 -19.78 4.45
N SER A 15 -13.06 -18.95 5.45
CA SER A 15 -12.10 -17.86 5.37
C SER A 15 -10.67 -18.39 5.21
N ALA A 16 -10.27 -19.41 5.97
CA ALA A 16 -8.95 -20.02 5.86
C ALA A 16 -8.74 -20.69 4.48
N VAL A 17 -9.73 -21.41 3.96
CA VAL A 17 -9.68 -22.01 2.61
C VAL A 17 -9.69 -20.94 1.52
N GLY A 18 -10.50 -19.89 1.67
CA GLY A 18 -10.54 -18.76 0.75
C GLY A 18 -9.21 -17.99 0.70
N SER A 19 -8.61 -17.71 1.85
CA SER A 19 -7.29 -17.07 1.95
C SER A 19 -6.17 -17.96 1.44
N ALA A 20 -6.21 -19.28 1.72
CA ALA A 20 -5.25 -20.23 1.18
C ALA A 20 -5.33 -20.36 -0.35
N LEU A 21 -6.52 -20.27 -0.95
CA LEU A 21 -6.70 -20.21 -2.40
C LEU A 21 -6.10 -18.93 -3.01
N LEU A 22 -6.23 -17.79 -2.33
CA LEU A 22 -5.60 -16.53 -2.75
C LEU A 22 -4.07 -16.56 -2.63
N MET A 23 -3.53 -17.33 -1.69
CA MET A 23 -2.09 -17.48 -1.47
C MET A 23 -1.45 -18.57 -2.33
N ALA A 24 -2.12 -19.70 -2.55
CA ALA A 24 -1.63 -20.82 -3.36
C ALA A 24 -1.79 -20.60 -4.87
N GLY A 25 -2.79 -19.81 -5.29
CA GLY A 25 -2.95 -19.33 -6.66
C GLY A 25 -2.04 -18.14 -6.94
N GLY A 26 -0.72 -18.32 -6.80
CA GLY A 26 0.34 -17.30 -6.80
C GLY A 26 0.46 -16.34 -8.00
N VAL A 27 -0.59 -16.15 -8.77
CA VAL A 27 -0.72 -15.15 -9.81
C VAL A 27 -2.15 -14.61 -9.77
N LEU A 28 -2.46 -13.72 -8.82
CA LEU A 28 -3.58 -12.82 -9.02
C LEU A 28 -3.21 -11.94 -10.25
N PRO A 29 -3.94 -12.00 -11.38
CA PRO A 29 -3.62 -11.18 -12.56
C PRO A 29 -3.71 -9.68 -12.28
N ALA A 30 -4.24 -9.29 -11.12
CA ALA A 30 -4.46 -7.92 -10.69
C ALA A 30 -3.23 -7.25 -10.05
N PHE A 31 -2.20 -8.01 -9.63
CA PHE A 31 -0.99 -7.42 -9.05
C PHE A 31 0.17 -7.58 -10.03
N SER A 32 0.49 -6.52 -10.76
CA SER A 32 1.71 -6.51 -11.59
C SER A 32 2.96 -6.69 -10.72
N ALA A 33 4.06 -7.19 -11.30
CA ALA A 33 5.34 -7.31 -10.60
C ALA A 33 5.79 -6.00 -9.93
N LYS A 34 5.43 -4.85 -10.52
CA LYS A 34 5.64 -3.51 -9.96
C LYS A 34 4.86 -3.26 -8.66
N SER A 35 3.71 -3.89 -8.50
CA SER A 35 2.93 -3.81 -7.26
C SER A 35 3.47 -4.72 -6.18
N TYR A 36 3.97 -5.91 -6.54
CA TYR A 36 4.63 -6.81 -5.59
C TYR A 36 5.96 -6.25 -5.08
N SER A 37 6.76 -5.62 -5.96
CA SER A 37 8.01 -4.98 -5.55
C SER A 37 7.80 -3.81 -4.57
N ARG A 38 6.65 -3.13 -4.64
CA ARG A 38 6.27 -2.07 -3.68
C ARG A 38 5.87 -2.60 -2.31
N ILE A 39 5.48 -3.89 -2.19
CA ILE A 39 5.12 -4.49 -0.90
C ILE A 39 6.39 -4.69 -0.06
N ILE A 40 7.49 -5.11 -0.69
CA ILE A 40 8.79 -5.26 -0.04
C ILE A 40 9.36 -3.85 0.20
N GLY A 41 9.53 -3.47 1.47
CA GLY A 41 10.04 -2.15 1.86
C GLY A 41 8.97 -1.07 2.09
N ALA A 42 7.68 -1.41 1.96
CA ALA A 42 6.57 -0.46 2.22
C ALA A 42 6.56 0.12 3.64
N ASN A 43 7.05 -0.64 4.62
CA ASN A 43 7.16 -0.17 6.01
C ASN A 43 8.40 0.71 6.25
N GLU A 44 9.37 0.68 5.33
CA GLU A 44 10.63 1.42 5.44
C GLU A 44 10.60 2.73 4.63
N THR A 45 9.61 2.89 3.74
CA THR A 45 9.47 4.07 2.87
C THR A 45 8.29 4.95 3.33
N LEU A 46 8.57 6.22 3.59
CA LEU A 46 7.58 7.25 3.92
C LEU A 46 7.24 8.10 2.70
N ASN A 47 5.97 8.09 2.31
CA ASN A 47 5.46 8.93 1.24
C ASN A 47 5.12 10.32 1.78
N VAL A 48 5.73 11.36 1.21
CA VAL A 48 5.55 12.74 1.64
C VAL A 48 5.05 13.62 0.50
N SER A 49 4.22 14.59 0.84
CA SER A 49 3.70 15.60 -0.09
C SER A 49 4.08 16.99 0.42
N VAL A 50 4.51 17.87 -0.48
CA VAL A 50 5.00 19.20 -0.13
C VAL A 50 4.05 20.26 -0.69
N MET A 51 3.62 21.19 0.18
CA MET A 51 2.79 22.34 -0.18
C MET A 51 3.63 23.62 -0.20
N GLY A 52 3.58 24.35 -1.31
CA GLY A 52 4.41 25.50 -1.65
C GLY A 52 5.66 25.11 -2.45
N VAL A 53 5.93 25.79 -3.57
CA VAL A 53 7.13 25.54 -4.42
C VAL A 53 8.26 26.54 -4.21
N ASN A 54 8.01 27.58 -3.41
CA ASN A 54 8.95 28.64 -3.13
C ASN A 54 10.11 28.18 -2.22
N SER A 55 11.00 29.11 -1.84
CA SER A 55 12.29 28.84 -1.16
C SER A 55 12.28 27.71 -0.11
N ARG A 56 11.35 27.75 0.85
CA ARG A 56 11.25 26.73 1.92
C ARG A 56 10.69 25.41 1.43
N GLY A 57 9.65 25.45 0.60
CA GLY A 57 9.03 24.25 0.03
C GLY A 57 10.01 23.48 -0.87
N LYS A 58 10.75 24.21 -1.72
CA LYS A 58 11.85 23.65 -2.51
C LYS A 58 12.93 23.00 -1.63
N SER A 59 13.40 23.71 -0.61
CA SER A 59 14.45 23.19 0.28
C SER A 59 13.96 21.96 1.06
N LEU A 60 12.71 21.96 1.51
CA LEU A 60 12.09 20.84 2.21
C LEU A 60 11.93 19.61 1.30
N ALA A 61 11.38 19.80 0.11
CA ALA A 61 11.22 18.74 -0.90
C ALA A 61 12.57 18.13 -1.27
N GLN A 62 13.60 18.95 -1.48
CA GLN A 62 14.94 18.47 -1.80
C GLN A 62 15.59 17.70 -0.65
N ASN A 63 15.35 18.07 0.60
CA ASN A 63 15.87 17.32 1.74
C ASN A 63 15.23 15.92 1.81
N PHE A 64 13.90 15.82 1.68
CA PHE A 64 13.23 14.53 1.70
C PHE A 64 13.57 13.67 0.47
N ALA A 65 13.65 14.26 -0.73
CA ALA A 65 14.00 13.53 -1.95
C ALA A 65 15.44 12.99 -1.97
N ARG A 66 16.30 13.43 -1.04
CA ARG A 66 17.69 12.95 -0.90
C ARG A 66 17.87 11.85 0.13
N GLN A 67 16.81 11.50 0.87
CA GLN A 67 16.87 10.46 1.89
C GLN A 67 16.34 9.14 1.33
N ASP A 68 17.01 8.04 1.65
CA ASP A 68 16.72 6.72 1.08
C ASP A 68 15.33 6.18 1.43
N ASN A 69 14.77 6.63 2.56
CA ASN A 69 13.51 6.14 3.12
C ASN A 69 12.32 7.06 2.84
N PHE A 70 12.47 8.07 1.97
CA PHE A 70 11.43 9.05 1.70
C PHE A 70 11.14 9.16 0.21
N GLU A 71 9.87 9.17 -0.14
CA GLU A 71 9.40 9.40 -1.51
C GLU A 71 8.55 10.67 -1.57
N VAL A 72 9.00 11.67 -2.31
CA VAL A 72 8.22 12.89 -2.57
C VAL A 72 7.24 12.60 -3.70
N ILE A 73 5.99 12.32 -3.36
CA ILE A 73 4.97 11.88 -4.31
C ILE A 73 4.20 13.04 -4.96
N HIS A 74 4.10 14.18 -4.28
CA HIS A 74 3.40 15.37 -4.78
C HIS A 74 4.08 16.66 -4.33
N ILE A 75 4.06 17.65 -5.22
CA ILE A 75 4.42 19.03 -4.93
C ILE A 75 3.29 19.90 -5.48
N CYS A 76 2.68 20.71 -4.61
CA CYS A 76 1.56 21.58 -4.97
C CYS A 76 1.85 23.02 -4.54
N ASP A 77 1.34 24.01 -5.27
CA ASP A 77 1.27 25.41 -4.82
C ASP A 77 -0.09 25.99 -5.20
N VAL A 78 -0.51 27.05 -4.51
CA VAL A 78 -1.77 27.76 -4.76
C VAL A 78 -1.58 29.02 -5.62
N ASP A 79 -0.35 29.26 -6.07
CA ASP A 79 -0.04 30.35 -7.00
C ASP A 79 -0.60 30.04 -8.41
N SER A 80 -1.00 31.09 -9.13
CA SER A 80 -1.73 30.98 -10.41
C SER A 80 -0.82 30.73 -11.61
#